data_AF-A0A5E6P1A6-F1
#
_entry.id   AF-A0A5E6P1A6-F1
#
_cell.length_a   1.000
_cell.length_b   1.000
_cell.length_c   1.000
_cell.angle_alpha   90.00
_cell.angle_beta   90.00
_cell.angle_gamma   90.00
#
_symmetry.space_group_name_H-M   'P 1'
#
loop_
_entity.id
_entity.type
_entity.pdbx_description
1 polymer ?
#
loop_
_entity_poly.entity_id
_entity_poly.type
_entity_poly.pdbx_seq_one_letter_code
_entity_poly.pdbx_strand_id
1 'polypeptide(L)'
;MPEEIKLIQRVPVERDQDGWWGHPDEPDFEEDCAAFKAWLVQQGLELKQWHMDSDIGDHHPYDDGECHCLGWEPECPGPEWFLLGIFDTEDGPCVSWARRKAEEAWSVNGDDGSWDYPNLIALIRDNLGTAADGNSFGPGQGNGLKVGDTVHAGTACKADPASFLPDADDLLNHMFEAAAGSDAGEWVDNYPDIDDKAKAALEQAMKPLQDWARQFCQPNFFTIEKMYTHTITKEDVLLAALAGAQP
;
A
#
# COMPACT_ATOMS: atom_id res chain seq x y z
N MET A 1 -22.77 -5.47 18.00
CA MET A 1 -22.30 -5.11 16.66
C MET A 1 -20.86 -4.67 16.86
N PRO A 2 -19.85 -5.35 16.29
CA PRO A 2 -18.50 -4.80 16.34
C PRO A 2 -18.52 -3.49 15.56
N GLU A 3 -18.07 -2.41 16.18
CA GLU A 3 -17.93 -1.11 15.52
C GLU A 3 -16.98 -1.27 14.34
N GLU A 4 -17.43 -0.84 13.16
CA GLU A 4 -16.63 -0.85 11.95
C GLU A 4 -15.48 0.15 12.16
N ILE A 5 -14.26 -0.35 12.31
CA ILE A 5 -13.08 0.50 12.53
C ILE A 5 -12.88 1.33 11.26
N LYS A 6 -13.11 2.64 11.34
CA LYS A 6 -12.78 3.57 10.25
C LYS A 6 -11.26 3.52 10.06
N LEU A 7 -10.84 2.95 8.93
CA LEU A 7 -9.43 2.87 8.57
C LEU A 7 -8.94 4.24 8.10
N ILE A 8 -7.84 4.74 8.68
CA ILE A 8 -7.21 6.02 8.31
C ILE A 8 -6.79 6.01 6.84
N GLN A 9 -7.22 6.98 6.04
CA GLN A 9 -6.93 7.01 4.60
C GLN A 9 -5.93 8.11 4.26
N ARG A 10 -5.20 7.96 3.16
CA ARG A 10 -4.37 9.05 2.61
C ARG A 10 -5.20 10.32 2.41
N VAL A 11 -4.65 11.45 2.85
CA VAL A 11 -5.21 12.79 2.63
C VAL A 11 -4.18 13.71 1.97
N PRO A 12 -4.63 14.82 1.34
CA PRO A 12 -3.73 15.88 0.92
C PRO A 12 -2.90 16.40 2.10
N VAL A 13 -1.59 16.57 1.87
CA VAL A 13 -0.65 17.09 2.87
C VAL A 13 -0.60 18.62 2.72
N GLU A 14 -1.10 19.33 3.72
CA GLU A 14 -1.09 20.78 3.78
C GLU A 14 -0.32 21.21 5.02
N ARG A 15 1.01 21.35 4.88
CA ARG A 15 1.89 21.77 5.97
C ARG A 15 1.48 23.14 6.51
N ASP A 16 1.70 23.34 7.80
CA ASP A 16 1.50 24.63 8.44
C ASP A 16 2.61 25.64 8.08
N GLN A 17 2.51 26.83 8.66
CA GLN A 17 3.43 27.95 8.41
C GLN A 17 4.88 27.66 8.83
N ASP A 18 5.11 26.66 9.68
CA ASP A 18 6.41 26.27 10.24
C ASP A 18 6.91 24.94 9.62
N GLY A 19 6.16 24.38 8.65
CA GLY A 19 6.52 23.20 7.88
C GLY A 19 6.02 21.87 8.47
N TRP A 20 5.30 21.92 9.60
CA TRP A 20 4.80 20.75 10.30
C TRP A 20 3.49 20.27 9.72
N TRP A 21 3.17 19.01 9.97
CA TRP A 21 1.90 18.44 9.54
C TRP A 21 1.56 17.19 10.34
N GLY A 22 0.32 17.05 10.78
CA GLY A 22 -0.19 15.83 11.41
C GLY A 22 -1.41 15.33 10.67
N HIS A 23 -1.58 14.01 10.58
CA HIS A 23 -2.71 13.45 9.89
C HIS A 23 -4.03 13.76 10.64
N PRO A 24 -5.06 14.35 10.00
CA PRO A 24 -6.26 14.85 10.69
C PRO A 24 -7.14 13.76 11.29
N ASP A 25 -7.11 12.54 10.74
CA ASP A 25 -7.79 11.35 11.29
C ASP A 25 -6.92 10.55 12.30
N GLU A 26 -5.69 10.99 12.60
CA GLU A 26 -4.87 10.36 13.64
C GLU A 26 -5.38 10.78 15.04
N PRO A 27 -5.66 9.83 15.94
CA PRO A 27 -6.04 10.16 17.31
C PRO A 27 -4.90 10.85 18.07
N ASP A 28 -5.23 11.73 19.01
CA ASP A 28 -4.26 12.22 19.98
C ASP A 28 -3.99 11.13 21.03
N PHE A 29 -2.72 10.76 21.19
CA PHE A 29 -2.27 9.74 22.13
C PHE A 29 -1.60 10.30 23.38
N GLU A 30 -1.49 11.63 23.53
CA GLU A 30 -0.85 12.28 24.69
C GLU A 30 0.54 11.69 25.00
N GLU A 31 1.35 11.44 23.97
CA GLU A 31 2.69 10.81 24.07
C GLU A 31 2.69 9.33 24.52
N ASP A 32 1.53 8.66 24.62
CA ASP A 32 1.44 7.23 24.90
C ASP A 32 1.86 6.38 23.67
N CYS A 33 3.15 6.09 23.64
CA CYS A 33 3.77 5.21 22.64
C CYS A 33 3.13 3.81 22.56
N ALA A 34 2.58 3.28 23.65
CA ALA A 34 1.98 1.95 23.67
C ALA A 34 0.59 1.97 23.03
N ALA A 35 -0.21 2.99 23.35
CA ALA A 35 -1.52 3.22 22.73
C ALA A 35 -1.38 3.46 21.22
N PHE A 36 -0.40 4.28 20.80
CA PHE A 36 -0.10 4.52 19.39
C PHE A 36 0.27 3.23 18.64
N LYS A 37 1.17 2.41 19.20
CA LYS A 37 1.54 1.11 18.60
C LYS A 37 0.36 0.15 18.52
N ALA A 38 -0.49 0.10 19.53
CA ALA A 38 -1.70 -0.72 19.52
C ALA A 38 -2.68 -0.26 18.43
N TRP A 39 -2.84 1.05 18.26
CA TRP A 39 -3.66 1.64 17.21
C TRP A 39 -3.11 1.33 15.80
N LEU A 40 -1.79 1.43 15.57
CA LEU A 40 -1.18 1.02 14.30
C LEU A 40 -1.49 -0.45 13.96
N VAL A 41 -1.45 -1.35 14.94
CA VAL A 41 -1.81 -2.75 14.76
C VAL A 41 -3.29 -2.90 14.42
N GLN A 42 -4.17 -2.18 15.11
CA GLN A 42 -5.62 -2.17 14.85
C GLN A 42 -5.95 -1.64 13.45
N GLN A 43 -5.19 -0.65 12.97
CA GLN A 43 -5.31 -0.08 11.63
C GLN A 43 -4.63 -0.91 10.54
N GLY A 44 -3.92 -2.00 10.90
CA GLY A 44 -3.16 -2.82 9.96
C GLY A 44 -2.03 -2.05 9.28
N LEU A 45 -1.36 -1.15 10.00
CA LEU A 45 -0.31 -0.28 9.46
C LEU A 45 1.10 -0.76 9.82
N GLU A 46 2.01 -0.56 8.88
CA GLU A 46 3.46 -0.57 9.09
C GLU A 46 3.96 0.88 9.04
N LEU A 47 4.88 1.22 9.94
CA LEU A 47 5.40 2.56 10.12
C LEU A 47 6.90 2.59 9.76
N LYS A 48 7.32 3.64 9.06
CA LYS A 48 8.73 3.99 8.83
C LYS A 48 8.94 5.44 9.24
N GLN A 49 9.94 5.66 10.08
CA GLN A 49 10.26 6.98 10.62
C GLN A 49 11.75 7.26 10.47
N TRP A 50 12.11 8.51 10.28
CA TRP A 50 13.48 8.99 10.32
C TRP A 50 13.51 10.49 10.63
N HIS A 51 14.69 11.00 10.96
CA HIS A 51 14.90 12.40 11.33
C HIS A 51 15.44 13.19 10.14
N MET A 52 15.23 14.51 10.16
CA MET A 52 15.67 15.42 9.11
C MET A 52 17.17 15.31 8.83
N ASP A 53 17.99 15.12 9.87
CA ASP A 53 19.44 14.93 9.77
C ASP A 53 19.88 13.74 8.89
N SER A 54 18.96 12.81 8.66
CA SER A 54 19.18 11.62 7.84
C SER A 54 18.91 11.89 6.35
N ASP A 55 18.13 12.93 6.04
CA ASP A 55 17.78 13.33 4.68
C ASP A 55 18.67 14.47 4.16
N ILE A 56 19.01 15.42 5.03
CA ILE A 56 19.84 16.57 4.66
C ILE A 56 21.20 16.48 5.34
N GLY A 57 22.26 16.44 4.53
CA GLY A 57 23.63 16.51 5.00
C GLY A 57 24.16 17.93 5.18
N ASP A 58 23.37 18.92 4.75
CA ASP A 58 23.70 20.35 4.81
C ASP A 58 23.05 21.00 6.03
N HIS A 59 23.70 22.07 6.53
CA HIS A 59 23.24 22.87 7.65
C HIS A 59 21.84 23.45 7.41
N HIS A 60 20.92 23.21 8.34
CA HIS A 60 19.55 23.70 8.29
C HIS A 60 19.33 24.80 9.34
N PRO A 61 18.48 25.82 9.11
CA PRO A 61 18.18 26.85 10.12
C PRO A 61 17.71 26.30 11.48
N TYR A 62 17.12 25.11 11.49
CA TYR A 62 16.79 24.38 12.71
C TYR A 62 18.01 24.10 13.60
N ASP A 63 19.17 23.82 13.01
CA ASP A 63 20.44 23.58 13.74
C ASP A 63 20.92 24.85 14.48
N ASP A 64 20.47 26.03 14.02
CA ASP A 64 20.73 27.32 14.67
C ASP A 64 19.70 27.67 15.75
N GLY A 65 18.75 26.76 16.04
CA GLY A 65 17.72 26.93 17.05
C GLY A 65 16.40 27.53 16.54
N GLU A 66 16.21 27.62 15.21
CA GLU A 66 14.91 27.96 14.63
C GLU A 66 13.91 26.82 14.84
N CYS A 67 12.67 27.12 15.23
CA CYS A 67 11.65 26.11 15.54
C CYS A 67 10.78 25.75 14.32
N HIS A 68 11.40 25.55 13.15
CA HIS A 68 10.69 25.22 11.91
C HIS A 68 11.46 24.20 11.06
N CYS A 69 10.74 23.44 10.24
CA CYS A 69 11.33 22.50 9.27
C CYS A 69 11.09 22.93 7.80
N LEU A 70 10.81 24.21 7.57
CA LEU A 70 10.67 24.79 6.23
C LEU A 70 11.89 24.53 5.35
N GLY A 71 11.66 23.95 4.17
CA GLY A 71 12.71 23.59 3.21
C GLY A 71 13.12 22.12 3.26
N TRP A 72 12.70 21.38 4.29
CA TRP A 72 12.85 19.92 4.32
C TRP A 72 11.65 19.22 3.67
N GLU A 73 11.92 18.49 2.59
CA GLU A 73 10.95 17.64 1.88
C GLU A 73 11.36 16.16 2.02
N PRO A 74 10.89 15.45 3.07
CA PRO A 74 11.27 14.06 3.29
C PRO A 74 10.79 13.18 2.15
N GLU A 75 11.68 12.29 1.68
CA GLU A 75 11.40 11.45 0.52
C GLU A 75 10.35 10.37 0.86
N CYS A 76 9.33 10.24 0.02
CA CYS A 76 8.35 9.18 0.17
C CYS A 76 9.03 7.80 -0.01
N PRO A 77 8.93 6.85 0.93
CA PRO A 77 9.61 5.56 0.83
C PRO A 77 9.18 4.70 -0.36
N GLY A 78 7.98 4.95 -0.89
CA GLY A 78 7.38 4.20 -1.97
C GLY A 78 5.92 4.62 -2.19
N PRO A 79 5.31 4.27 -3.32
CA PRO A 79 3.97 4.71 -3.68
C PRO A 79 2.85 4.21 -2.73
N GLU A 80 3.07 3.08 -2.06
CA GLU A 80 2.16 2.49 -1.07
C GLU A 80 2.17 3.21 0.29
N TRP A 81 3.13 4.12 0.49
CA TRP A 81 3.26 4.91 1.71
C TRP A 81 2.48 6.21 1.60
N PHE A 82 1.92 6.62 2.72
CA PHE A 82 1.33 7.93 2.92
C PHE A 82 1.89 8.57 4.18
N LEU A 83 1.94 9.90 4.19
CA LEU A 83 2.46 10.66 5.31
C LEU A 83 1.50 10.52 6.49
N LEU A 84 2.04 10.18 7.66
CA LEU A 84 1.31 10.18 8.92
C LEU A 84 1.59 11.46 9.72
N GLY A 85 2.83 11.96 9.67
CA GLY A 85 3.14 13.25 10.26
C GLY A 85 4.58 13.72 10.04
N ILE A 86 4.79 15.01 10.20
CA ILE A 86 6.06 15.71 10.35
C ILE A 86 5.93 16.52 11.63
N PHE A 87 6.71 16.18 12.63
CA PHE A 87 6.59 16.76 13.96
C PHE A 87 7.96 16.94 14.61
N ASP A 88 8.00 17.84 15.57
CA ASP A 88 9.19 18.07 16.36
C ASP A 88 9.38 16.98 17.43
N THR A 89 10.62 16.59 17.68
CA THR A 89 10.99 15.63 18.72
C THR A 89 12.19 16.15 19.50
N GLU A 90 12.52 15.54 20.65
CA GLU A 90 13.72 15.92 21.41
C GLU A 90 15.01 15.81 20.58
N ASP A 91 15.02 14.93 19.58
CA ASP A 91 16.13 14.71 18.65
C ASP A 91 15.96 15.49 17.34
N GLY A 92 15.08 16.50 17.31
CA GLY A 92 14.80 17.34 16.15
C GLY A 92 13.64 16.86 15.28
N PRO A 93 13.43 17.46 14.09
CA PRO A 93 12.28 17.19 13.24
C PRO A 93 12.28 15.72 12.77
N CYS A 94 11.17 15.04 12.97
CA CYS A 94 10.96 13.65 12.59
C CYS A 94 9.80 13.54 11.61
N VAL A 95 9.95 12.65 10.63
CA VAL A 95 8.89 12.29 9.68
C VAL A 95 8.41 10.88 9.95
N SER A 96 7.10 10.68 9.84
CA SER A 96 6.44 9.39 9.96
C SER A 96 5.66 9.08 8.69
N TRP A 97 6.02 7.98 8.05
CA TRP A 97 5.30 7.40 6.92
C TRP A 97 4.63 6.11 7.35
N ALA A 98 3.40 5.91 6.90
CA ALA A 98 2.66 4.69 7.13
C ALA A 98 2.25 4.03 5.81
N ARG A 99 2.20 2.71 5.79
CA ARG A 99 1.55 1.93 4.72
C ARG A 99 0.70 0.82 5.31
N ARG A 100 -0.24 0.28 4.54
CA ARG A 100 -0.92 -0.96 4.95
C ARG A 100 0.07 -2.11 4.99
N LYS A 101 0.00 -2.92 6.04
CA LYS A 101 0.73 -4.19 6.08
C LYS A 101 0.29 -5.01 4.89
N ALA A 102 1.27 -5.52 4.17
CA ALA A 102 1.00 -6.40 3.06
C ALA A 102 0.28 -7.64 3.60
N GLU A 103 -0.87 -7.96 3.00
CA GLU A 103 -1.70 -9.06 3.45
C GLU A 103 -1.09 -10.37 2.95
N GLU A 104 -1.13 -11.39 3.80
CA GLU A 104 -0.78 -12.72 3.34
C GLU A 104 -1.96 -13.31 2.57
N ALA A 105 -1.68 -13.89 1.42
CA ALA A 105 -2.66 -14.61 0.64
C ALA A 105 -2.22 -16.06 0.49
N TRP A 106 -3.19 -16.96 0.55
CA TRP A 106 -3.00 -18.40 0.52
C TRP A 106 -3.81 -19.01 -0.62
N SER A 107 -3.22 -20.01 -1.27
CA SER A 107 -3.83 -20.76 -2.36
C SER A 107 -3.56 -22.26 -2.20
N VAL A 108 -4.52 -23.07 -2.64
CA VAL A 108 -4.39 -24.54 -2.64
C VAL A 108 -3.34 -25.01 -3.64
N ASN A 109 -3.26 -24.38 -4.83
CA ASN A 109 -2.44 -24.81 -5.96
C ASN A 109 -1.45 -23.75 -6.46
N GLY A 110 -1.56 -22.50 -5.97
CA GLY A 110 -0.70 -21.39 -6.37
C GLY A 110 -1.00 -20.81 -7.74
N ASP A 111 -2.09 -21.23 -8.39
CA ASP A 111 -2.45 -20.77 -9.74
C ASP A 111 -2.95 -19.31 -9.72
N ASP A 112 -2.78 -18.58 -10.82
CA ASP A 112 -3.31 -17.23 -10.95
C ASP A 112 -4.84 -17.22 -10.73
N GLY A 113 -5.31 -16.31 -9.87
CA GLY A 113 -6.73 -16.20 -9.53
C GLY A 113 -7.24 -17.24 -8.51
N SER A 114 -6.36 -17.96 -7.80
CA SER A 114 -6.73 -18.93 -6.75
C SER A 114 -6.34 -18.50 -5.33
N TRP A 115 -5.87 -17.26 -5.16
CA TRP A 115 -5.28 -16.71 -3.94
C TRP A 115 -6.34 -16.08 -3.02
N ASP A 116 -7.38 -16.85 -2.72
CA ASP A 116 -8.62 -16.34 -2.12
C ASP A 116 -8.61 -16.39 -0.58
N TYR A 117 -7.59 -16.99 0.04
CA TYR A 117 -7.59 -17.24 1.48
C TYR A 117 -6.66 -16.27 2.23
N PRO A 118 -7.16 -15.58 3.28
CA PRO A 118 -6.36 -14.60 4.03
C PRO A 118 -5.38 -15.23 5.04
N ASN A 119 -5.49 -16.55 5.27
CA ASN A 119 -4.59 -17.32 6.14
C ASN A 119 -4.77 -18.82 5.90
N LEU A 120 -3.78 -19.60 6.36
CA LEU A 120 -3.79 -21.06 6.30
C LEU A 120 -5.02 -21.70 6.96
N ILE A 121 -5.51 -21.15 8.07
CA ILE A 121 -6.67 -21.70 8.79
C ILE A 121 -7.95 -21.61 7.94
N ALA A 122 -8.19 -20.47 7.30
CA ALA A 122 -9.30 -20.30 6.36
C ALA A 122 -9.19 -21.27 5.20
N LEU A 123 -8.00 -21.37 4.60
CA LEU A 123 -7.73 -22.31 3.50
C LEU A 123 -8.04 -23.76 3.91
N ILE A 124 -7.52 -24.21 5.04
CA ILE A 124 -7.72 -25.58 5.53
C ILE A 124 -9.22 -25.83 5.78
N ARG A 125 -9.90 -24.94 6.50
CA ARG A 125 -11.31 -25.13 6.85
C ARG A 125 -12.21 -25.31 5.63
N ASP A 126 -11.95 -24.57 4.56
CA ASP A 126 -12.80 -24.60 3.36
C ASP A 126 -12.43 -25.75 2.42
N ASN A 127 -11.19 -26.27 2.50
CA ASN A 127 -10.66 -27.25 1.55
C ASN A 127 -10.33 -28.63 2.12
N LEU A 128 -10.34 -28.81 3.44
CA LEU A 128 -10.03 -30.08 4.08
C LEU A 128 -11.10 -31.12 3.71
N GLY A 129 -10.66 -32.26 3.17
CA GLY A 129 -11.56 -33.35 2.79
C GLY A 129 -12.23 -33.98 4.02
N THR A 130 -13.57 -34.02 4.04
CA THR A 130 -14.35 -34.61 5.14
C THR A 130 -14.49 -36.13 5.08
N ALA A 131 -13.95 -36.79 4.04
CA ALA A 131 -14.14 -38.22 3.84
C ALA A 131 -12.95 -39.06 4.37
N ALA A 132 -13.26 -40.05 5.21
CA ALA A 132 -12.31 -41.03 5.74
C ALA A 132 -11.63 -41.91 4.66
N ASP A 133 -12.06 -41.82 3.40
CA ASP A 133 -11.52 -42.55 2.25
C ASP A 133 -10.57 -41.70 1.37
N GLY A 134 -10.46 -40.40 1.64
CA GLY A 134 -9.60 -39.46 0.89
C GLY A 134 -10.04 -39.19 -0.55
N ASN A 135 -11.24 -39.63 -0.99
CA ASN A 135 -11.62 -39.61 -2.42
C ASN A 135 -13.09 -39.22 -2.71
N SER A 136 -13.94 -39.06 -1.69
CA SER A 136 -15.36 -38.70 -1.91
C SER A 136 -15.63 -37.21 -1.71
N PHE A 137 -15.79 -36.47 -2.81
CA PHE A 137 -16.22 -35.05 -2.81
C PHE A 137 -17.75 -34.96 -2.65
N GLY A 138 -18.23 -34.48 -1.51
CA GLY A 138 -19.64 -34.13 -1.33
C GLY A 138 -19.99 -32.84 -2.10
N PRO A 139 -21.25 -32.66 -2.54
CA PRO A 139 -21.63 -31.47 -3.29
C PRO A 139 -21.49 -30.22 -2.40
N GLY A 140 -20.55 -29.35 -2.76
CA GLY A 140 -20.29 -28.06 -2.09
C GLY A 140 -19.16 -28.03 -1.06
N GLN A 141 -18.22 -29.00 -1.04
CA GLN A 141 -17.17 -29.05 -0.01
C GLN A 141 -15.78 -29.39 -0.58
N GLY A 142 -14.83 -28.47 -0.38
CA GLY A 142 -13.36 -28.58 -0.37
C GLY A 142 -12.59 -29.37 -1.43
N ASN A 143 -11.40 -28.87 -1.82
CA ASN A 143 -10.49 -29.53 -2.77
C ASN A 143 -9.84 -30.84 -2.26
N GLY A 144 -10.29 -31.40 -1.13
CA GLY A 144 -9.82 -32.70 -0.62
C GLY A 144 -8.44 -32.64 0.03
N LEU A 145 -8.04 -31.47 0.54
CA LEU A 145 -6.76 -31.31 1.25
C LEU A 145 -6.66 -32.28 2.42
N LYS A 146 -5.46 -32.80 2.64
CA LYS A 146 -5.10 -33.65 3.77
C LYS A 146 -3.75 -33.24 4.37
N VAL A 147 -3.49 -33.74 5.58
CA VAL A 147 -2.17 -33.63 6.20
C VAL A 147 -1.11 -34.24 5.28
N GLY A 148 -0.04 -33.49 5.06
CA GLY A 148 1.04 -33.83 4.14
C GLY A 148 0.91 -33.21 2.74
N ASP A 149 -0.23 -32.62 2.40
CA ASP A 149 -0.37 -31.88 1.14
C ASP A 149 0.34 -30.53 1.23
N THR A 150 0.80 -30.04 0.09
CA THR A 150 1.48 -28.76 -0.05
C THR A 150 0.50 -27.71 -0.54
N VAL A 151 0.48 -26.56 0.14
CA VAL A 151 -0.27 -25.35 -0.24
C VAL A 151 0.70 -24.20 -0.46
N HIS A 152 0.20 -23.11 -1.02
CA HIS A 152 0.98 -21.95 -1.42
C HIS A 152 0.59 -20.73 -0.58
N ALA A 153 1.58 -19.92 -0.24
CA ALA A 153 1.43 -18.68 0.48
C ALA A 153 2.31 -17.61 -0.16
N GLY A 154 1.92 -16.36 0.01
CA GLY A 154 2.63 -15.23 -0.55
C GLY A 154 2.09 -13.92 -0.02
N THR A 155 2.76 -12.84 -0.40
CA THR A 155 2.39 -11.48 -0.03
C THR A 155 1.52 -10.87 -1.13
N ALA A 156 0.29 -10.49 -0.81
CA ALA A 156 -0.58 -9.76 -1.71
C ALA A 156 -0.08 -8.31 -1.86
N CYS A 157 0.34 -7.96 -3.06
CA CYS A 157 0.83 -6.64 -3.42
C CYS A 157 -0.17 -5.96 -4.35
N LYS A 158 -0.77 -4.88 -3.89
CA LYS A 158 -1.59 -4.01 -4.73
C LYS A 158 -0.68 -3.08 -5.51
N ALA A 159 -0.89 -3.00 -6.82
CA ALA A 159 -0.16 -2.05 -7.67
C ALA A 159 -0.49 -0.61 -7.27
N ASP A 160 0.47 0.31 -7.45
CA ASP A 160 0.21 1.74 -7.32
C ASP A 160 -0.80 2.16 -8.40
N PRO A 161 -2.01 2.64 -8.04
CA PRO A 161 -2.97 3.06 -9.05
C PRO A 161 -2.46 4.21 -9.93
N ALA A 162 -1.51 5.02 -9.46
CA ALA A 162 -0.90 6.06 -10.29
C ALA A 162 -0.03 5.48 -11.41
N SER A 163 0.44 4.23 -11.33
CA SER A 163 1.17 3.57 -12.42
C SER A 163 0.27 3.20 -13.62
N PHE A 164 -1.04 3.32 -13.47
CA PHE A 164 -2.00 3.13 -14.57
C PHE A 164 -2.39 4.44 -15.26
N LEU A 165 -1.91 5.58 -14.78
CA LEU A 165 -2.04 6.84 -15.49
C LEU A 165 -0.99 6.91 -16.61
N PRO A 166 -1.28 7.63 -17.72
CA PRO A 166 -0.26 7.93 -18.71
C PRO A 166 0.89 8.68 -18.05
N ASP A 167 2.13 8.36 -18.42
CA ASP A 167 3.28 9.17 -18.05
C ASP A 167 3.38 10.44 -18.92
N ALA A 168 4.41 11.25 -18.70
CA ALA A 168 4.60 12.48 -19.45
C ALA A 168 4.79 12.20 -20.95
N ASP A 169 5.49 11.14 -21.32
CA ASP A 169 5.74 10.78 -22.72
C ASP A 169 4.47 10.24 -23.38
N ASP A 170 3.69 9.43 -22.67
CA ASP A 170 2.37 8.96 -23.12
C ASP A 170 1.44 10.15 -23.41
N LEU A 171 1.42 11.16 -22.53
CA LEU A 171 0.57 12.33 -22.69
C LEU A 171 1.04 13.22 -23.85
N LEU A 172 2.35 13.40 -24.02
CA LEU A 172 2.91 14.15 -25.14
C LEU A 172 2.64 13.44 -26.47
N ASN A 173 2.77 12.11 -26.51
CA ASN A 173 2.42 11.31 -27.67
C ASN A 173 0.91 11.41 -27.97
N HIS A 174 0.06 11.36 -26.95
CA HIS A 174 -1.38 11.57 -27.11
C HIS A 174 -1.70 12.94 -27.72
N MET A 175 -1.03 14.00 -27.26
CA MET A 175 -1.18 15.36 -27.82
C MET A 175 -0.76 15.42 -29.30
N PHE A 176 0.35 14.78 -29.66
CA PHE A 176 0.80 14.69 -31.04
C PHE A 176 -0.21 13.95 -31.91
N GLU A 177 -0.66 12.76 -31.50
CA GLU A 177 -1.64 11.96 -32.24
C GLU A 177 -2.97 12.72 -32.43
N ALA A 178 -3.44 13.41 -31.39
CA ALA A 178 -4.64 14.23 -31.44
C ALA A 178 -4.50 15.40 -32.43
N ALA A 179 -3.33 16.06 -32.45
CA ALA A 179 -3.04 17.12 -33.39
C ALA A 179 -2.94 16.59 -34.83
N ALA A 180 -2.16 15.52 -35.04
CA ALA A 180 -1.94 14.90 -36.34
C ALA A 180 -3.24 14.35 -36.95
N GLY A 181 -4.17 13.88 -36.13
CA GLY A 181 -5.50 13.43 -36.55
C GLY A 181 -6.53 14.54 -36.79
N SER A 182 -6.19 15.81 -36.54
CA SER A 182 -7.10 16.95 -36.71
C SER A 182 -7.09 17.51 -38.14
N ASP A 183 -8.00 18.45 -38.43
CA ASP A 183 -7.99 19.22 -39.70
C ASP A 183 -6.68 20.01 -39.90
N ALA A 184 -5.89 20.21 -38.84
CA ALA A 184 -4.58 20.83 -38.90
C ALA A 184 -3.44 19.81 -39.09
N GLY A 185 -3.73 18.51 -39.18
CA GLY A 185 -2.75 17.42 -39.19
C GLY A 185 -1.67 17.54 -40.25
N GLU A 186 -1.99 18.09 -41.42
CA GLU A 186 -1.03 18.34 -42.50
C GLU A 186 0.07 19.35 -42.12
N TRP A 187 -0.13 20.13 -41.06
CA TRP A 187 0.77 21.16 -40.56
C TRP A 187 1.43 20.79 -39.23
N VAL A 188 1.17 19.58 -38.72
CA VAL A 188 1.71 19.10 -37.45
C VAL A 188 3.11 18.56 -37.70
N ASP A 189 4.10 19.40 -37.42
CA ASP A 189 5.51 19.02 -37.38
C ASP A 189 6.07 19.36 -36.00
N ASN A 190 6.79 18.41 -35.40
CA ASN A 190 7.44 18.53 -34.09
C ASN A 190 6.53 19.03 -32.94
N TYR A 191 5.21 18.76 -32.95
CA TYR A 191 4.29 19.22 -31.90
C TYR A 191 4.01 18.12 -30.85
N PRO A 192 3.91 18.42 -29.55
CA PRO A 192 4.31 19.68 -28.92
C PRO A 192 5.84 19.79 -28.87
N ASP A 193 6.37 20.93 -29.31
CA ASP A 193 7.81 21.23 -29.26
C ASP A 193 8.13 21.80 -27.87
N ILE A 194 8.62 20.94 -26.97
CA ILE A 194 8.92 21.31 -25.59
C ILE A 194 10.35 20.95 -25.23
N ASP A 195 10.94 21.77 -24.36
CA ASP A 195 12.26 21.49 -23.77
C ASP A 195 12.13 20.67 -22.47
N ASP A 196 13.27 20.20 -21.96
CA ASP A 196 13.33 19.41 -20.71
C ASP A 196 12.71 20.15 -19.52
N LYS A 197 12.79 21.49 -19.51
CA LYS A 197 12.21 22.32 -18.44
C LYS A 197 10.68 22.28 -18.49
N ALA A 198 10.10 22.38 -19.67
CA ALA A 198 8.66 22.27 -19.87
C ALA A 198 8.17 20.83 -19.58
N LYS A 199 8.95 19.80 -19.93
CA LYS A 199 8.64 18.40 -19.57
C LYS A 199 8.63 18.20 -18.05
N ALA A 200 9.63 18.71 -17.33
CA ALA A 200 9.65 18.66 -15.86
C ALA A 200 8.46 19.42 -15.22
N ALA A 201 8.05 20.55 -15.82
CA ALA A 201 6.86 21.27 -15.38
C ALA A 201 5.56 20.47 -15.59
N LEU A 202 5.48 19.70 -16.68
CA LEU A 202 4.36 18.78 -16.93
C LEU A 202 4.31 17.66 -15.88
N GLU A 203 5.44 17.01 -15.60
CA GLU A 203 5.54 15.97 -14.57
C GLU A 203 5.08 16.49 -13.20
N GLN A 204 5.47 17.73 -12.84
CA GLN A 204 5.00 18.37 -11.62
C GLN A 204 3.49 18.65 -11.64
N ALA A 205 2.93 19.04 -12.79
CA ALA A 205 1.49 19.26 -12.95
C ALA A 205 0.67 17.95 -12.90
N MET A 206 1.31 16.80 -13.13
CA MET A 206 0.67 15.48 -13.06
C MET A 206 0.59 14.92 -11.63
N LYS A 207 1.43 15.39 -10.69
CA LYS A 207 1.42 14.89 -9.30
C LYS A 207 0.05 14.92 -8.61
N PRO A 208 -0.74 16.02 -8.69
CA PRO A 208 -2.08 16.03 -8.11
C PRO A 208 -3.02 14.96 -8.69
N LEU A 209 -2.88 14.64 -9.98
CA LEU A 209 -3.67 13.57 -10.61
C LEU A 209 -3.23 12.19 -10.13
N GLN A 210 -1.92 11.97 -9.95
CA GLN A 210 -1.39 10.74 -9.37
C GLN A 210 -1.87 10.56 -7.93
N ASP A 211 -1.86 11.62 -7.13
CA ASP A 211 -2.35 11.59 -5.75
C ASP A 211 -3.86 11.32 -5.69
N TRP A 212 -4.63 11.92 -6.61
CA TRP A 212 -6.04 11.59 -6.78
C TRP A 212 -6.26 10.10 -7.09
N ALA A 213 -5.48 9.52 -8.02
CA ALA A 213 -5.57 8.10 -8.34
C ALA A 213 -5.22 7.21 -7.13
N ARG A 214 -4.18 7.59 -6.38
CA ARG A 214 -3.82 6.91 -5.12
C ARG A 214 -4.90 7.02 -4.05
N GLN A 215 -5.67 8.10 -4.03
CA GLN A 215 -6.73 8.26 -3.05
C GLN A 215 -8.01 7.51 -3.42
N PHE A 216 -8.40 7.51 -4.70
CA PHE A 216 -9.73 7.08 -5.12
C PHE A 216 -9.77 5.84 -6.01
N CYS A 217 -8.63 5.41 -6.56
CA CYS A 217 -8.57 4.32 -7.53
C CYS A 217 -7.82 3.08 -7.00
N GLN A 218 -7.80 2.89 -5.68
CA GLN A 218 -7.17 1.72 -5.06
C GLN A 218 -7.69 0.42 -5.68
N PRO A 219 -6.81 -0.45 -6.21
CA PRO A 219 -7.24 -1.63 -6.92
C PRO A 219 -7.83 -2.68 -5.97
N ASN A 220 -8.83 -3.40 -6.50
CA ASN A 220 -9.40 -4.59 -5.86
C ASN A 220 -8.73 -5.88 -6.34
N PHE A 221 -7.71 -5.76 -7.19
CA PHE A 221 -6.85 -6.85 -7.64
C PHE A 221 -5.45 -6.67 -7.05
N PHE A 222 -4.70 -7.75 -6.99
CA PHE A 222 -3.34 -7.79 -6.47
C PHE A 222 -2.50 -8.78 -7.27
N THR A 223 -1.18 -8.63 -7.17
CA THR A 223 -0.22 -9.67 -7.55
C THR A 223 0.29 -10.36 -6.29
N ILE A 224 0.92 -11.53 -6.46
CA ILE A 224 1.55 -12.24 -5.35
C ILE A 224 3.06 -12.15 -5.48
N GLU A 225 3.69 -11.67 -4.43
CA GLU A 225 5.14 -11.63 -4.29
C GLU A 225 5.60 -12.55 -3.15
N LYS A 226 6.92 -12.82 -3.09
CA LYS A 226 7.55 -13.62 -2.03
C LYS A 226 6.87 -14.97 -1.79
N MET A 227 6.50 -15.64 -2.88
CA MET A 227 5.82 -16.94 -2.83
C MET A 227 6.64 -17.98 -2.09
N TYR A 228 5.97 -18.76 -1.25
CA TYR A 228 6.53 -19.91 -0.57
C TYR A 228 5.46 -21.02 -0.46
N THR A 229 5.91 -22.22 -0.11
CA THR A 229 5.02 -23.36 0.08
C THR A 229 5.00 -23.81 1.53
N HIS A 230 3.86 -24.35 1.96
CA HIS A 230 3.68 -24.91 3.30
C HIS A 230 3.10 -26.30 3.20
N THR A 231 3.63 -27.24 3.97
CA THR A 231 3.08 -28.60 4.07
C THR A 231 2.14 -28.69 5.25
N ILE A 232 0.88 -29.06 5.01
CA ILE A 232 -0.16 -29.13 6.04
C ILE A 232 0.23 -30.16 7.10
N THR A 233 0.28 -29.71 8.36
CA THR A 233 0.57 -30.56 9.51
C THR A 233 -0.71 -30.96 10.24
N LYS A 234 -0.61 -31.95 11.14
CA LYS A 234 -1.73 -32.30 12.04
C LYS A 234 -2.10 -31.15 12.96
N GLU A 235 -1.11 -30.34 13.36
CA GLU A 235 -1.32 -29.19 14.23
C GLU A 235 -2.13 -28.10 13.52
N ASP A 236 -1.81 -27.80 12.26
CA ASP A 236 -2.58 -26.83 11.46
C ASP A 236 -4.06 -27.21 11.36
N VAL A 237 -4.34 -28.50 11.15
CA VAL A 237 -5.71 -29.04 11.11
C VAL A 237 -6.40 -28.92 12.48
N LEU A 238 -5.69 -29.20 13.57
CA LEU A 238 -6.23 -29.03 14.93
C LEU A 238 -6.55 -27.57 15.24
N LEU A 239 -5.66 -26.64 14.88
CA LEU A 239 -5.87 -25.20 15.06
C LEU A 239 -7.05 -24.70 14.23
N ALA A 240 -7.18 -25.15 12.98
CA ALA A 240 -8.31 -24.79 12.13
C ALA A 240 -9.65 -25.31 12.69
N ALA A 241 -9.66 -26.52 13.25
CA ALA A 241 -10.85 -27.09 13.90
C ALA A 241 -11.24 -26.33 15.18
N LEU A 242 -10.27 -25.88 15.98
CA LEU A 242 -10.52 -25.10 17.19
C LEU A 242 -11.05 -23.69 16.88
N ALA A 243 -10.54 -23.05 15.83
CA ALA A 243 -10.98 -21.71 15.41
C ALA A 243 -12.43 -21.67 14.90
N GLY A 244 -12.95 -22.78 14.36
CA GLY A 244 -14.34 -22.90 13.92
C GLY A 244 -15.35 -23.19 15.04
N ALA A 245 -14.90 -23.42 16.28
CA ALA A 245 -15.74 -23.84 17.41
C ALA A 245 -16.12 -22.70 18.38
N GLN A 246 -15.74 -21.45 18.09
CA GLN A 246 -16.20 -20.29 18.85
C GLN A 246 -17.63 -19.90 18.41
N PRO A 247 -18.59 -19.81 19.35
CA PRO A 247 -20.01 -19.57 19.07
C PRO A 247 -20.32 -18.16 18.57
#